data_AF-A0A7V9SX42-F1
#
_entry.id   AF-A0A7V9SX42-F1
#
_cell.length_a   1.000
_cell.length_b   1.000
_cell.length_c   1.000
_cell.angle_alpha   90.00
_cell.angle_beta   90.00
_cell.angle_gamma   90.00
#
_symmetry.space_group_name_H-M   'P 1'
#
loop_
_entity.id
_entity.type
_entity.pdbx_description
1 polymer ?
#
loop_
_entity_poly.entity_id
_entity_poly.type
_entity_poly.pdbx_seq_one_letter_code
_entity_poly.pdbx_strand_id
1 'polypeptide(L)' 'MAIDNKSAAIDEQLSILTKGTVDVIREEDLRKKLENSAKTGEPLRVKFGADPTAPDIHIGHTVVI' A
#
# COMPACT_ATOMS: atom_id res chain seq x y z
N MET A 1 9.23 11.32 -27.65
CA MET A 1 9.33 10.05 -26.91
C MET A 1 9.11 10.39 -25.44
N ALA A 2 7.84 10.42 -25.01
CA ALA A 2 7.54 10.66 -23.60
C ALA A 2 7.92 9.37 -22.87
N ILE A 3 8.89 9.46 -21.96
CA ILE A 3 9.19 8.35 -21.06
C ILE A 3 7.92 8.14 -20.25
N ASP A 4 7.35 6.92 -20.26
CA ASP A 4 6.17 6.52 -19.51
C ASP A 4 6.47 6.56 -18.00
N ASN A 5 6.58 7.77 -17.46
CA ASN A 5 6.96 8.05 -16.07
C ASN A 5 5.92 7.52 -15.07
N LYS A 6 4.73 7.16 -15.56
CA LYS A 6 3.61 6.63 -14.77
C LYS A 6 3.78 5.16 -14.39
N SER A 7 4.36 4.33 -15.25
CA SER A 7 4.58 2.91 -14.94
C SER A 7 5.70 2.75 -13.92
N ALA A 8 6.82 3.44 -14.13
CA ALA A 8 7.95 3.44 -13.21
C ALA A 8 7.55 3.91 -11.79
N ALA A 9 6.68 4.93 -11.71
CA ALA A 9 6.14 5.38 -10.42
C ALA A 9 5.27 4.33 -9.72
N ILE A 10 4.48 3.55 -10.45
CA ILE A 10 3.67 2.47 -9.84
C ILE A 10 4.55 1.30 -9.41
N ASP A 11 5.56 0.95 -10.19
CA ASP A 11 6.53 -0.08 -9.83
C ASP A 11 7.30 0.29 -8.55
N GLU A 12 7.70 1.55 -8.42
CA GLU A 12 8.33 2.10 -7.21
C GLU A 12 7.37 2.07 -6.01
N GLN A 13 6.13 2.51 -6.18
CA GLN A 13 5.11 2.45 -5.12
C GLN A 13 4.87 1.02 -4.66
N LEU A 14 4.76 0.08 -5.59
CA LEU A 14 4.57 -1.34 -5.28
C LEU A 14 5.76 -1.86 -4.47
N SER A 15 6.99 -1.58 -4.90
CA SER A 15 8.22 -1.96 -4.19
C SER A 15 8.26 -1.41 -2.75
N ILE A 16 7.86 -0.15 -2.55
CA ILE A 16 7.81 0.47 -1.21
C ILE A 16 6.75 -0.19 -0.34
N LEU A 17 5.55 -0.44 -0.88
CA LEU A 17 4.42 -1.00 -0.13
C LEU A 17 4.63 -2.46 0.26
N THR A 18 5.37 -3.23 -0.54
CA THR A 18 5.67 -4.65 -0.25
C THR A 18 6.97 -4.83 0.54
N LYS A 19 7.77 -3.79 0.70
CA LYS A 19 9.01 -3.86 1.47
C LYS A 19 8.73 -4.14 2.95
N GLY A 20 9.23 -5.26 3.44
CA GLY A 20 9.09 -5.65 4.86
C GLY A 20 7.72 -6.21 5.22
N THR A 21 6.83 -6.43 4.25
CA THR A 21 5.60 -7.18 4.48
C THR A 21 5.91 -8.66 4.61
N VAL A 22 5.14 -9.36 5.44
CA VAL A 22 5.27 -10.82 5.60
C VAL A 22 4.69 -11.56 4.39
N ASP A 23 3.57 -11.05 3.86
CA ASP A 23 2.89 -11.62 2.70
C ASP A 23 2.05 -10.54 2.00
N VAL A 24 1.84 -10.71 0.69
CA VAL A 24 1.02 -9.83 -0.16
C VAL A 24 0.04 -10.69 -0.93
N ILE A 25 -1.21 -10.68 -0.47
CA ILE A 25 -2.26 -11.46 -1.12
C ILE A 25 -2.64 -10.78 -2.44
N ARG A 26 -2.27 -11.40 -3.56
CA ARG A 26 -2.56 -10.95 -4.94
C ARG A 26 -1.95 -9.58 -5.24
N GLU A 27 -0.63 -9.56 -5.43
CA GLU A 27 0.12 -8.35 -5.78
C GLU A 27 -0.41 -7.67 -7.05
N GLU A 28 -0.88 -8.45 -8.03
CA GLU A 28 -1.50 -7.96 -9.25
C GLU A 28 -2.78 -7.14 -9.00
N ASP A 29 -3.54 -7.45 -7.94
CA ASP A 29 -4.72 -6.68 -7.57
C ASP A 29 -4.34 -5.37 -6.89
N LEU A 30 -3.26 -5.34 -6.11
CA LEU A 30 -2.70 -4.11 -5.55
C LEU A 30 -2.23 -3.17 -6.67
N ARG A 31 -1.48 -3.69 -7.65
CA ARG A 31 -1.06 -2.93 -8.84
C ARG A 31 -2.25 -2.32 -9.57
N LYS A 32 -3.28 -3.11 -9.89
CA LYS A 32 -4.50 -2.61 -10.57
C LYS A 32 -5.17 -1.48 -9.79
N LYS A 33 -5.21 -1.57 -8.45
CA LYS A 33 -5.76 -0.50 -7.60
C LYS A 33 -4.92 0.78 -7.67
N LEU A 34 -3.59 0.66 -7.65
CA LEU A 34 -2.68 1.81 -7.82
C LEU A 34 -2.85 2.47 -9.18
N GLU A 35 -2.93 1.67 -10.26
CA GLU A 35 -3.20 2.18 -11.61
C GLU A 35 -4.53 2.92 -11.70
N ASN A 36 -5.59 2.35 -11.12
CA ASN A 36 -6.90 2.98 -11.10
C ASN A 36 -6.86 4.30 -10.34
N SER A 37 -6.24 4.33 -9.16
CA SER A 37 -6.06 5.56 -8.37
C SER A 37 -5.29 6.64 -9.13
N ALA A 38 -4.22 6.28 -9.83
CA ALA A 38 -3.45 7.21 -10.66
C ALA A 38 -4.19 7.70 -11.91
N LYS A 39 -5.21 6.96 -12.37
CA LYS A 39 -6.09 7.32 -13.49
C LYS A 39 -7.25 8.21 -13.04
N THR A 40 -7.90 7.88 -11.93
CA THR A 40 -9.09 8.58 -11.43
C THR A 40 -8.77 9.75 -10.52
N GLY A 41 -7.57 9.79 -9.94
CA GLY A 41 -7.22 10.73 -8.87
C GLY A 41 -7.86 10.39 -7.52
N GLU A 42 -8.59 9.28 -7.41
CA GLU A 42 -9.20 8.84 -6.16
C GLU A 42 -8.22 7.99 -5.34
N PRO A 43 -7.94 8.34 -4.07
CA PRO A 43 -7.00 7.60 -3.24
C PRO A 43 -7.55 6.22 -2.83
N LEU A 44 -6.64 5.26 -2.59
CA LEU A 44 -7.01 3.94 -2.09
C LEU A 44 -7.56 4.05 -0.66
N ARG A 45 -8.58 3.24 -0.36
CA ARG A 45 -9.05 3.04 1.02
C ARG A 45 -8.21 1.95 1.69
N VAL A 46 -7.42 2.33 2.68
CA VAL A 46 -6.64 1.41 3.52
C VAL A 46 -7.38 1.24 4.84
N LYS A 47 -7.63 -0.02 5.24
CA LYS A 47 -8.34 -0.35 6.48
C LYS A 47 -7.41 -1.08 7.42
N PHE A 48 -7.31 -0.58 8.64
CA PHE A 48 -6.65 -1.22 9.77
C PHE A 48 -7.66 -1.45 10.89
N GLY A 49 -7.59 -2.61 11.56
CA GLY A 49 -8.41 -2.94 12.71
C GLY A 49 -7.52 -3.05 13.95
N ALA A 50 -7.92 -2.41 15.04
CA ALA A 50 -7.26 -2.49 16.34
C ALA A 50 -8.22 -3.10 17.36
N ASP A 51 -7.70 -3.88 18.30
CA ASP A 51 -8.47 -4.48 19.38
C ASP A 51 -8.74 -3.43 20.48
N PRO A 52 -10.01 -3.11 20.79
CA PRO A 52 -10.33 -2.13 21.82
C PRO A 52 -10.08 -2.63 23.25
N THR A 53 -9.87 -3.93 23.46
CA THR A 53 -9.68 -4.53 24.79
C THR A 53 -8.25 -4.41 25.33
N ALA A 54 -7.28 -4.14 24.45
CA ALA A 54 -5.86 -3.97 24.78
C ALA A 54 -5.37 -2.57 24.33
N PRO A 55 -5.56 -1.53 25.15
CA PRO A 55 -5.22 -0.15 24.77
C PRO A 55 -3.72 0.19 24.88
N ASP A 56 -2.91 -0.68 25.49
CA ASP A 56 -1.49 -0.42 25.72
C ASP A 56 -0.67 -0.55 24.43
N ILE A 57 -0.18 0.59 23.93
CA ILE A 57 0.60 0.66 22.69
C ILE A 57 2.11 0.68 22.99
N HIS A 58 2.82 -0.32 22.48
CA HIS A 58 4.29 -0.36 22.40
C HIS A 58 4.79 -0.29 20.95
N ILE A 59 6.12 -0.23 20.77
CA ILE A 59 6.81 -0.12 19.45
C ILE A 59 6.50 -1.24 18.45
N GLY A 60 5.84 -2.32 18.87
CA GLY A 60 5.40 -3.37 17.95
C GLY A 60 4.25 -2.92 17.06
N HIS A 61 3.39 -2.02 17.56
CA HIS A 61 2.25 -1.50 16.81
C HIS A 61 2.67 -0.52 15.70
N THR A 62 3.81 0.16 15.88
CA THR A 62 4.37 1.10 14.88
C THR A 62 4.94 0.40 13.65
N VAL A 63 4.95 -0.93 13.62
CA VAL A 63 5.30 -1.68 12.39
C VAL A 63 4.16 -1.60 11.39
N VAL A 64 2.92 -1.48 11.86
CA VAL A 64 1.70 -1.43 11.01
C VAL A 64 1.15 -0.01 10.86
N ILE A 65 1.32 0.85 11.89
CA ILE A 65 0.85 2.25 11.96
C ILE A 65 1.90 3.20 11.38
#